data_AF-A0A7S4GET5-F1
#
_entry.id   AF-A0A7S4GET5-F1
#
_cell.length_a   1.000
_cell.length_b   1.000
_cell.length_c   1.000
_cell.angle_alpha   90.00
_cell.angle_beta   90.00
_cell.angle_gamma   90.00
#
_symmetry.space_group_name_H-M   'P 1'
#
loop_
_entity.id
_entity.type
_entity.pdbx_description
1 polymer ?
#
loop_
_entity_poly.entity_id
_entity_poly.type
_entity_poly.pdbx_seq_one_letter_code
_entity_poly.pdbx_strand_id
1 'polypeptide(L)'
;PESRVRWLLAVFVAETELVPWHEVPQDDAAPGAGGLVVSLHTANATFLPGVPYTARLRATNPAGLSRFGQSVPFYLDTSPPVVMWFLFGTAAAQAKCVLLGEKLHAEWAFRDPESGPEACEWGIGTSFGAQDVLAYTAIAHEVGYVSGAQAPIPAVQGQYYVSLRMWNRVGLTTVHYVPHPLTVLSCAGEATCAWDVKCM
;
A
#
# COMPACT_ATOMS: atom_id res chain seq x y z
N PRO A 1 -17.23 48.35 -11.08
CA PRO A 1 -16.23 47.25 -11.21
C PRO A 1 -16.08 46.35 -9.97
N GLU A 2 -16.95 46.45 -8.94
CA GLU A 2 -16.77 45.76 -7.64
C GLU A 2 -17.88 44.76 -7.29
N SER A 3 -18.64 44.25 -8.26
CA SER A 3 -19.81 43.40 -8.00
C SER A 3 -19.50 41.90 -7.98
N ARG A 4 -18.37 41.48 -7.42
CA ARG A 4 -17.91 40.07 -7.51
C ARG A 4 -17.68 39.42 -6.14
N VAL A 5 -17.99 38.13 -6.06
CA VAL A 5 -17.76 37.31 -4.85
C VAL A 5 -16.26 37.04 -4.72
N ARG A 6 -15.71 37.31 -3.53
CA ARG A 6 -14.33 36.99 -3.17
C ARG A 6 -14.27 35.61 -2.55
N TRP A 7 -13.39 34.75 -3.06
CA TRP A 7 -13.19 33.38 -2.58
C TRP A 7 -11.84 33.26 -1.89
N LEU A 8 -11.82 32.72 -0.68
CA LEU A 8 -10.61 32.42 0.07
C LEU A 8 -10.60 30.94 0.42
N LEU A 9 -9.44 30.30 0.31
CA LEU A 9 -9.21 28.89 0.68
C LEU A 9 -8.10 28.81 1.73
N ALA A 10 -8.31 27.99 2.75
CA ALA A 10 -7.34 27.69 3.79
C ALA A 10 -7.39 26.20 4.15
N VAL A 11 -6.31 25.70 4.77
CA VAL A 11 -6.23 24.31 5.24
C VAL A 11 -6.02 24.29 6.73
N PHE A 12 -6.79 23.47 7.42
CA PHE A 12 -6.80 23.34 8.87
C PHE A 12 -6.42 21.93 9.30
N VAL A 13 -5.75 21.83 10.44
CA VAL A 13 -5.59 20.60 11.20
C VAL A 13 -6.33 20.77 12.52
N ALA A 14 -7.36 19.95 12.74
CA ALA A 14 -8.37 20.22 13.77
C ALA A 14 -8.90 21.67 13.66
N GLU A 15 -8.65 22.52 14.67
CA GLU A 15 -9.04 23.94 14.66
C GLU A 15 -7.88 24.91 14.42
N THR A 16 -6.68 24.40 14.13
CA THR A 16 -5.50 25.24 13.86
C THR A 16 -5.34 25.46 12.37
N GLU A 17 -5.18 26.73 11.98
CA GLU A 17 -4.86 27.11 10.60
C GLU A 17 -3.42 26.66 10.27
N LEU A 18 -3.29 25.73 9.32
CA LEU A 18 -1.99 25.24 8.84
C LEU A 18 -1.54 26.04 7.62
N VAL A 19 -2.46 26.21 6.66
CA VAL A 19 -2.25 27.04 5.49
C VAL A 19 -3.17 28.24 5.62
N PRO A 20 -2.63 29.47 5.64
CA PRO A 20 -3.44 30.66 5.81
C PRO A 20 -4.40 30.87 4.64
N TRP A 21 -5.37 31.75 4.84
CA TRP A 21 -6.32 32.10 3.78
C TRP A 21 -5.61 32.70 2.57
N HIS A 22 -5.73 32.01 1.44
CA HIS A 22 -5.26 32.48 0.14
C HIS A 22 -6.43 32.80 -0.76
N GLU A 23 -6.28 33.85 -1.56
CA GLU A 23 -7.28 34.26 -2.52
C GLU A 23 -7.28 33.35 -3.73
N VAL A 24 -8.48 32.89 -4.10
CA VAL A 24 -8.70 32.00 -5.23
C VAL A 24 -8.94 32.86 -6.47
N PRO A 25 -8.09 32.76 -7.52
CA PRO A 25 -8.30 33.48 -8.77
C PRO A 25 -9.68 33.19 -9.37
N GLN A 26 -10.36 34.24 -9.82
CA GLN A 26 -11.77 34.16 -10.19
C GLN A 26 -12.02 33.62 -11.62
N ASP A 27 -10.97 33.51 -12.45
CA ASP A 27 -11.06 32.93 -13.78
C ASP A 27 -11.33 31.41 -13.73
N ASP A 28 -11.00 30.76 -12.61
CA ASP A 28 -11.36 29.37 -12.31
C ASP A 28 -12.78 29.23 -11.71
N ALA A 29 -13.41 30.36 -11.37
CA ALA A 29 -14.66 30.46 -10.61
C ALA A 29 -15.88 30.86 -11.44
N ALA A 30 -15.96 30.39 -12.69
CA ALA A 30 -17.16 30.54 -13.50
C ALA A 30 -18.30 29.65 -12.95
N PRO A 31 -19.51 30.18 -12.69
CA PRO A 31 -20.67 29.39 -12.28
C PRO A 31 -21.30 28.71 -13.51
N GLY A 32 -20.56 27.81 -14.15
CA GLY A 32 -21.06 27.00 -15.26
C GLY A 32 -20.95 25.53 -14.92
N ALA A 33 -22.03 24.93 -14.41
CA ALA A 33 -22.38 23.49 -14.27
C ALA A 33 -21.34 22.42 -13.85
N GLY A 34 -20.03 22.69 -13.84
CA GLY A 34 -18.94 21.72 -13.66
C GLY A 34 -18.22 21.79 -12.32
N GLY A 35 -18.70 22.63 -11.40
CA GLY A 35 -18.03 22.85 -10.10
C GLY A 35 -16.84 23.81 -10.20
N LEU A 36 -16.48 24.39 -9.06
CA LEU A 36 -15.30 25.25 -8.90
C LEU A 36 -14.09 24.34 -8.62
N VAL A 37 -13.06 24.41 -9.46
CA VAL A 37 -11.76 23.76 -9.17
C VAL A 37 -10.80 24.84 -8.71
N VAL A 38 -10.18 24.61 -7.55
CA VAL A 38 -9.19 25.52 -6.98
C VAL A 38 -7.92 24.72 -6.69
N SER A 39 -6.78 25.26 -7.09
CA SER A 39 -5.47 24.69 -6.75
C SER A 39 -4.75 25.64 -5.80
N LEU A 40 -4.22 25.09 -4.70
CA LEU A 40 -3.46 25.83 -3.71
C LEU A 40 -2.04 25.25 -3.66
N HIS A 41 -1.04 26.08 -3.96
CA HIS A 41 0.37 25.71 -3.87
C HIS A 41 0.97 26.35 -2.62
N THR A 42 1.43 25.52 -1.68
CA THR A 42 1.99 25.99 -0.40
C THR A 42 3.42 25.51 -0.27
N ALA A 43 4.38 26.44 -0.14
CA ALA A 43 5.78 26.09 0.05
C ALA A 43 6.19 25.94 1.53
N ASN A 44 5.41 26.52 2.45
CA ASN A 44 5.78 26.67 3.87
C ASN A 44 4.92 25.86 4.84
N ALA A 45 4.12 24.92 4.35
CA ALA A 45 3.27 24.07 5.18
C ALA A 45 3.84 22.65 5.24
N THR A 46 4.00 22.13 6.45
CA THR A 46 4.44 20.75 6.69
C THR A 46 3.23 19.88 6.97
N PHE A 47 2.95 18.96 6.06
CA PHE A 47 1.93 17.93 6.23
C PHE A 47 2.58 16.69 6.83
N LEU A 48 1.90 16.10 7.81
CA LEU A 48 2.30 14.88 8.48
C LEU A 48 1.42 13.72 7.99
N PRO A 49 2.01 12.55 7.70
CA PRO A 49 1.24 11.38 7.28
C PRO A 49 0.21 10.96 8.32
N GLY A 50 -0.96 10.50 7.86
CA GLY A 50 -2.03 10.00 8.73
C GLY A 50 -2.74 11.08 9.58
N VAL A 51 -2.35 12.35 9.47
CA VAL A 51 -3.03 13.47 10.14
C VAL A 51 -4.23 13.93 9.30
N PRO A 52 -5.43 14.12 9.89
CA PRO A 52 -6.60 14.62 9.18
C PRO A 52 -6.50 16.12 8.94
N TYR A 53 -6.53 16.51 7.67
CA TYR A 53 -6.60 17.90 7.24
C TYR A 53 -7.96 18.21 6.63
N THR A 54 -8.44 19.44 6.81
CA THR A 54 -9.69 19.89 6.19
C THR A 54 -9.45 21.16 5.40
N ALA A 55 -9.98 21.21 4.18
CA ALA A 55 -10.01 22.42 3.38
C ALA A 55 -11.25 23.24 3.77
N ARG A 56 -11.05 24.51 4.10
CA ARG A 56 -12.13 25.46 4.41
C ARG A 56 -12.17 26.56 3.35
N LEU A 57 -13.34 26.79 2.79
CA LEU A 57 -13.61 27.80 1.78
C LEU A 57 -14.46 28.92 2.39
N ARG A 58 -14.12 30.17 2.11
CA ARG A 58 -14.90 31.35 2.48
C ARG A 58 -15.27 32.13 1.24
N ALA A 59 -16.57 32.36 1.06
CA ALA A 59 -17.12 33.18 -0.01
C ALA A 59 -17.66 34.48 0.58
N THR A 60 -17.19 35.63 0.14
CA THR A 60 -17.66 36.95 0.60
C THR A 60 -18.26 37.72 -0.57
N ASN A 61 -19.52 38.12 -0.47
CA ASN A 61 -20.17 38.92 -1.50
C ASN A 61 -19.75 40.41 -1.40
N PRO A 62 -20.05 41.24 -2.42
CA PRO A 62 -19.73 42.67 -2.39
C PRO A 62 -20.37 43.46 -1.24
N ALA A 63 -21.48 42.95 -0.68
CA ALA A 63 -22.13 43.54 0.48
C ALA A 63 -21.43 43.17 1.82
N GLY A 64 -20.30 42.45 1.78
CA GLY A 64 -19.53 42.04 2.95
C GLY A 64 -20.06 40.77 3.64
N LEU A 65 -21.14 40.16 3.16
CA LEU A 65 -21.70 38.93 3.73
C LEU A 65 -20.84 37.73 3.35
N SER A 66 -20.50 36.89 4.32
CA SER A 66 -19.64 35.72 4.13
C SER A 66 -20.37 34.40 4.38
N ARG A 67 -20.02 33.36 3.61
CA ARG A 67 -20.43 31.97 3.83
C ARG A 67 -19.19 31.07 3.87
N PHE A 68 -19.24 30.02 4.68
CA PHE A 68 -18.16 29.04 4.79
C PHE A 68 -18.60 27.67 4.28
N GLY A 69 -17.67 26.94 3.67
CA GLY A 69 -17.78 25.53 3.33
C GLY A 69 -16.55 24.79 3.87
N GLN A 70 -16.71 23.51 4.20
CA GLN A 70 -15.63 22.66 4.70
C GLN A 70 -15.67 21.31 3.98
N SER A 71 -14.50 20.79 3.64
CA SER A 71 -14.35 19.45 3.06
C SER A 71 -14.51 18.36 4.13
N VAL A 72 -14.72 17.13 3.67
CA VAL A 72 -14.37 15.96 4.50
C VAL A 72 -12.86 15.96 4.78
N PRO A 73 -12.40 15.33 5.88
CA PRO A 73 -10.98 15.19 6.13
C PRO A 73 -10.27 14.44 5.01
N PHE A 74 -9.09 14.90 4.64
CA PHE A 74 -8.16 14.19 3.79
C PHE A 74 -6.88 13.89 4.57
N TYR A 75 -6.17 12.85 4.15
CA TYR A 75 -4.96 12.37 4.79
C TYR A 75 -3.84 12.39 3.75
N LEU A 76 -2.66 12.82 4.17
CA LEU A 76 -1.47 12.59 3.39
C LEU A 76 -0.97 11.17 3.67
N ASP A 77 -0.73 10.41 2.61
CA ASP A 77 -0.06 9.12 2.70
C ASP A 77 1.33 9.24 2.07
N THR A 78 2.36 9.01 2.89
CA THR A 78 3.75 8.88 2.44
C THR A 78 4.37 7.57 2.90
N SER A 79 3.58 6.65 3.46
CA SER A 79 4.02 5.35 3.93
C SER A 79 3.91 4.36 2.77
N PRO A 80 4.93 3.55 2.48
CA PRO A 80 4.68 2.36 1.68
C PRO A 80 4.01 1.27 2.53
N PRO A 81 3.37 0.26 1.91
CA PRO A 81 2.76 -0.86 2.63
C PRO A 81 3.75 -1.59 3.55
N VAL A 82 3.28 -2.14 4.66
CA VAL A 82 4.09 -2.90 5.63
C VAL A 82 3.61 -4.35 5.70
N VAL A 83 4.56 -5.29 5.58
CA VAL A 83 4.31 -6.72 5.82
C VAL A 83 4.13 -6.96 7.31
N MET A 84 3.02 -7.57 7.69
CA MET A 84 2.70 -7.91 9.08
C MET A 84 3.28 -9.27 9.46
N TRP A 85 3.02 -10.27 8.62
CA TRP A 85 3.55 -11.60 8.78
C TRP A 85 3.58 -12.31 7.43
N PHE A 86 4.43 -13.32 7.34
CA PHE A 86 4.61 -14.15 6.16
C PHE A 86 4.84 -15.60 6.61
N LEU A 87 4.13 -16.53 5.96
CA LEU A 87 4.23 -17.96 6.15
C LEU A 87 4.48 -18.61 4.80
N PHE A 88 5.40 -19.55 4.77
CA PHE A 88 5.72 -20.30 3.56
C PHE A 88 6.17 -21.71 3.91
N GLY A 89 5.63 -22.69 3.20
CA GLY A 89 5.82 -24.10 3.49
C GLY A 89 4.69 -24.95 2.93
N THR A 90 4.20 -25.91 3.72
CA THR A 90 3.07 -26.77 3.36
C THR A 90 1.77 -26.24 3.96
N ALA A 91 0.62 -26.70 3.45
CA ALA A 91 -0.71 -26.28 3.92
C ALA A 91 -0.97 -26.58 5.42
N ALA A 92 -0.13 -27.39 6.07
CA ALA A 92 -0.29 -27.80 7.45
C ALA A 92 0.64 -27.07 8.46
N ALA A 93 1.70 -26.37 8.01
CA ALA A 93 2.65 -25.72 8.93
C ALA A 93 3.61 -24.72 8.24
N GLN A 94 4.28 -23.89 9.06
CA GLN A 94 5.54 -23.18 8.77
C GLN A 94 6.69 -24.16 8.49
N ALA A 95 6.50 -25.08 7.55
CA ALA A 95 7.47 -26.10 7.26
C ALA A 95 8.68 -25.45 6.58
N LYS A 96 9.86 -25.58 7.18
CA LYS A 96 11.14 -25.17 6.58
C LYS A 96 11.54 -26.04 5.38
N CYS A 97 10.88 -27.19 5.23
CA CYS A 97 11.12 -28.14 4.16
C CYS A 97 9.82 -28.61 3.50
N VAL A 98 9.90 -28.96 2.23
CA VAL A 98 8.81 -29.58 1.46
C VAL A 98 9.36 -30.69 0.56
N LEU A 99 8.56 -31.73 0.30
CA LEU A 99 8.92 -32.78 -0.63
C LEU A 99 8.68 -32.37 -2.08
N LEU A 100 9.55 -32.86 -2.96
CA LEU A 100 9.31 -32.86 -4.41
C LEU A 100 7.97 -33.52 -4.72
N GLY A 101 7.13 -32.81 -5.48
CA GLY A 101 5.80 -33.26 -5.88
C GLY A 101 4.64 -32.73 -5.02
N GLU A 102 4.91 -32.08 -3.89
CA GLU A 102 3.89 -31.37 -3.13
C GLU A 102 3.59 -29.97 -3.73
N LYS A 103 2.60 -29.26 -3.16
CA LYS A 103 2.31 -27.87 -3.51
C LYS A 103 2.93 -26.94 -2.48
N LEU A 104 3.53 -25.85 -2.94
CA LEU A 104 3.94 -24.75 -2.05
C LEU A 104 2.72 -23.98 -1.61
N HIS A 105 2.61 -23.75 -0.31
CA HIS A 105 1.66 -22.83 0.26
C HIS A 105 2.40 -21.61 0.78
N ALA A 106 1.95 -20.44 0.35
CA ALA A 106 2.44 -19.17 0.83
C ALA A 106 1.23 -18.35 1.32
N GLU A 107 1.32 -17.80 2.53
CA GLU A 107 0.33 -16.91 3.10
C GLU A 107 1.02 -15.71 3.70
N TRP A 108 0.41 -14.55 3.59
CA TRP A 108 0.93 -13.35 4.21
C TRP A 108 -0.16 -12.36 4.51
N ALA A 109 0.16 -11.45 5.41
CA ALA A 109 -0.63 -10.26 5.62
C ALA A 109 0.24 -9.02 5.45
N PHE A 110 -0.35 -8.00 4.84
CA PHE A 110 0.23 -6.68 4.76
C PHE A 110 -0.84 -5.63 4.98
N ARG A 111 -0.41 -4.44 5.39
CA ARG A 111 -1.30 -3.32 5.62
C ARG A 111 -0.65 -2.03 5.18
N ASP A 112 -1.50 -1.08 4.88
CA ASP A 112 -1.12 0.30 4.72
C ASP A 112 -2.06 1.12 5.64
N PRO A 113 -1.54 1.83 6.64
CA PRO A 113 -2.38 2.50 7.63
C PRO A 113 -3.19 3.68 7.07
N GLU A 114 -2.69 4.36 6.04
CA GLU A 114 -3.23 5.63 5.57
C GLU A 114 -4.17 5.48 4.36
N SER A 115 -3.71 4.92 3.25
CA SER A 115 -4.51 4.75 2.03
C SER A 115 -5.08 3.34 1.85
N GLY A 116 -4.51 2.36 2.56
CA GLY A 116 -4.90 0.97 2.50
C GLY A 116 -4.21 0.19 1.37
N PRO A 117 -4.20 -1.14 1.44
CA PRO A 117 -3.57 -1.99 0.43
C PRO A 117 -4.35 -1.93 -0.90
N GLU A 118 -3.62 -2.00 -2.01
CA GLU A 118 -4.17 -1.97 -3.38
C GLU A 118 -3.84 -3.26 -4.14
N ALA A 119 -2.56 -3.63 -4.21
CA ALA A 119 -2.11 -4.77 -5.01
C ALA A 119 -0.97 -5.51 -4.33
N CYS A 120 -0.85 -6.80 -4.63
CA CYS A 120 0.26 -7.63 -4.21
C CYS A 120 0.63 -8.64 -5.30
N GLU A 121 1.94 -8.77 -5.51
CA GLU A 121 2.57 -9.78 -6.32
C GLU A 121 3.54 -10.58 -5.46
N TRP A 122 3.78 -11.82 -5.87
CA TRP A 122 4.80 -12.68 -5.26
C TRP A 122 5.65 -13.34 -6.33
N GLY A 123 6.89 -13.67 -5.97
CA GLY A 123 7.83 -14.34 -6.86
C GLY A 123 8.73 -15.29 -6.08
N ILE A 124 9.30 -16.26 -6.78
CA ILE A 124 10.16 -17.30 -6.22
C ILE A 124 11.48 -17.32 -7.00
N GLY A 125 12.59 -17.45 -6.28
CA GLY A 125 13.90 -17.64 -6.89
C GLY A 125 14.78 -18.64 -6.15
N THR A 126 15.86 -19.04 -6.81
CA THR A 126 16.90 -19.92 -6.23
C THR A 126 17.89 -19.19 -5.32
N SER A 127 17.88 -17.85 -5.34
CA SER A 127 18.66 -16.99 -4.45
C SER A 127 17.81 -15.82 -3.93
N PHE A 128 18.28 -15.17 -2.86
CA PHE A 128 17.59 -14.02 -2.26
C PHE A 128 17.32 -12.93 -3.31
N GLY A 129 16.04 -12.62 -3.51
CA GLY A 129 15.57 -11.62 -4.46
C GLY A 129 15.56 -12.01 -5.94
N ALA A 130 15.97 -13.24 -6.28
CA ALA A 130 15.82 -13.77 -7.63
C ALA A 130 14.36 -14.16 -7.92
N GLN A 131 14.05 -14.29 -9.21
CA GLN A 131 12.72 -14.62 -9.73
C GLN A 131 12.77 -15.67 -10.85
N ASP A 132 13.84 -16.46 -10.86
CA ASP A 132 14.18 -17.45 -11.88
C ASP A 132 13.29 -18.70 -11.83
N VAL A 133 12.52 -18.87 -10.75
CA VAL A 133 11.54 -19.96 -10.59
C VAL A 133 10.13 -19.48 -10.91
N LEU A 134 9.73 -18.36 -10.33
CA LEU A 134 8.43 -17.73 -10.56
C LEU A 134 8.65 -16.21 -10.62
N ALA A 135 8.41 -15.64 -11.79
CA ALA A 135 8.35 -14.20 -11.97
C ALA A 135 7.22 -13.60 -11.11
N TYR A 136 7.34 -12.32 -10.74
CA TYR A 136 6.28 -11.64 -9.98
C TYR A 136 4.92 -11.85 -10.65
N THR A 137 4.04 -12.53 -9.92
CA THR A 137 2.70 -12.88 -10.38
C THR A 137 1.70 -12.21 -9.47
N ALA A 138 0.74 -11.50 -10.06
CA ALA A 138 -0.34 -10.86 -9.32
C ALA A 138 -1.21 -11.90 -8.61
N ILE A 139 -1.61 -11.56 -7.39
CA ILE A 139 -2.56 -12.36 -6.62
C ILE A 139 -3.86 -11.60 -6.54
N ALA A 140 -4.96 -12.35 -6.71
CA ALA A 140 -6.28 -11.83 -6.44
C ALA A 140 -6.33 -11.45 -4.95
N HIS A 141 -6.18 -10.15 -4.69
CA HIS A 141 -6.28 -9.60 -3.35
C HIS A 141 -7.76 -9.54 -2.99
N GLU A 142 -8.28 -10.60 -2.38
CA GLU A 142 -9.59 -10.54 -1.74
C GLU A 142 -9.50 -9.58 -0.56
N VAL A 143 -10.44 -8.63 -0.49
CA VAL A 143 -10.44 -7.55 0.48
C VAL A 143 -10.53 -8.15 1.90
N GLY A 144 -9.38 -8.29 2.56
CA GLY A 144 -9.32 -8.81 3.91
C GLY A 144 -7.94 -9.34 4.28
N TYR A 145 -7.00 -8.43 4.56
CA TYR A 145 -5.69 -8.58 5.25
C TYR A 145 -4.75 -9.74 4.92
N VAL A 146 -5.22 -10.96 4.67
CA VAL A 146 -4.46 -12.19 4.42
C VAL A 146 -4.63 -12.57 2.95
N SER A 147 -3.52 -12.66 2.23
CA SER A 147 -3.47 -13.20 0.88
C SER A 147 -2.70 -14.52 0.90
N GLY A 148 -3.14 -15.47 0.08
CA GLY A 148 -2.48 -16.76 -0.05
C GLY A 148 -2.33 -17.15 -1.52
N ALA A 149 -1.27 -17.89 -1.82
CA ALA A 149 -1.04 -18.43 -3.14
C ALA A 149 -0.40 -19.81 -3.10
N GLN A 150 -0.64 -20.54 -4.18
CA GLN A 150 -0.05 -21.85 -4.42
C GLN A 150 0.74 -21.80 -5.72
N ALA A 151 1.96 -22.34 -5.68
CA ALA A 151 2.76 -22.58 -6.87
C ALA A 151 3.22 -24.04 -6.91
N PRO A 152 3.47 -24.59 -8.11
CA PRO A 152 4.21 -25.83 -8.25
C PRO A 152 5.58 -25.68 -7.60
N ILE A 153 6.03 -26.69 -6.85
CA ILE A 153 7.42 -26.76 -6.38
C ILE A 153 8.33 -26.91 -7.60
N PRO A 154 9.51 -26.26 -7.60
CA PRO A 154 10.55 -26.52 -8.59
C PRO A 154 10.91 -28.00 -8.66
N ALA A 155 11.12 -28.53 -9.86
CA ALA A 155 11.38 -29.97 -10.07
C ALA A 155 12.75 -30.46 -9.54
N VAL A 156 13.51 -29.60 -8.85
CA VAL A 156 14.88 -29.87 -8.40
C VAL A 156 14.96 -29.65 -6.90
N GLN A 157 15.72 -30.50 -6.20
CA GLN A 157 16.06 -30.27 -4.80
C GLN A 157 16.91 -29.00 -4.65
N GLY A 158 16.67 -28.22 -3.59
CA GLY A 158 17.40 -26.96 -3.41
C GLY A 158 16.77 -26.03 -2.39
N GLN A 159 17.36 -24.84 -2.27
CA GLN A 159 16.84 -23.76 -1.46
C GLN A 159 16.13 -22.74 -2.34
N TYR A 160 14.96 -22.28 -1.88
CA TYR A 160 14.12 -21.35 -2.61
C TYR A 160 13.72 -20.19 -1.73
N TYR A 161 13.74 -18.99 -2.30
CA TYR A 161 13.42 -17.74 -1.64
C TYR A 161 12.14 -17.18 -2.21
N VAL A 162 11.28 -16.67 -1.33
CA VAL A 162 10.07 -15.94 -1.74
C VAL A 162 10.30 -14.45 -1.57
N SER A 163 9.73 -13.71 -2.50
CA SER A 163 9.67 -12.26 -2.44
C SER A 163 8.23 -11.80 -2.69
N LEU A 164 7.88 -10.69 -2.07
CA LEU A 164 6.61 -10.01 -2.26
C LEU A 164 6.86 -8.60 -2.78
N ARG A 165 5.95 -8.12 -3.62
CA ARG A 165 5.88 -6.73 -4.03
C ARG A 165 4.46 -6.23 -3.82
N MET A 166 4.32 -5.10 -3.13
CA MET A 166 3.03 -4.61 -2.65
C MET A 166 2.88 -3.14 -2.94
N TRP A 167 1.65 -2.71 -3.23
CA TRP A 167 1.28 -1.32 -3.45
C TRP A 167 0.11 -0.90 -2.57
N ASN A 168 0.10 0.37 -2.17
CA ASN A 168 -1.05 1.02 -1.58
C ASN A 168 -1.82 1.85 -2.63
N ARG A 169 -2.94 2.47 -2.23
CA ARG A 169 -3.82 3.19 -3.16
C ARG A 169 -3.25 4.50 -3.69
N VAL A 170 -2.19 5.01 -3.07
CA VAL A 170 -1.44 6.18 -3.59
C VAL A 170 -0.26 5.78 -4.48
N GLY A 171 -0.04 4.47 -4.70
CA GLY A 171 0.98 3.93 -5.59
C GLY A 171 2.37 3.72 -4.97
N LEU A 172 2.51 3.90 -3.65
CA LEU A 172 3.77 3.61 -2.96
C LEU A 172 4.00 2.10 -2.87
N THR A 173 5.26 1.68 -3.00
CA THR A 173 5.63 0.26 -3.16
C THR A 173 6.55 -0.22 -2.04
N THR A 174 6.30 -1.44 -1.56
CA THR A 174 7.24 -2.20 -0.73
C THR A 174 7.65 -3.49 -1.43
N VAL A 175 8.94 -3.80 -1.41
CA VAL A 175 9.45 -5.13 -1.77
C VAL A 175 9.91 -5.81 -0.48
N HIS A 176 9.35 -6.97 -0.18
CA HIS A 176 9.71 -7.76 0.99
C HIS A 176 10.37 -9.06 0.55
N TYR A 177 11.57 -9.31 1.06
CA TYR A 177 12.29 -10.54 0.80
C TYR A 177 12.28 -11.40 2.06
N VAL A 178 11.90 -12.66 1.90
CA VAL A 178 11.85 -13.59 3.02
C VAL A 178 13.28 -14.06 3.28
N PRO A 179 13.83 -13.81 4.49
CA PRO A 179 15.25 -14.03 4.75
C PRO A 179 15.62 -15.51 4.85
N HIS A 180 14.65 -16.38 5.16
CA HIS A 180 14.87 -17.80 5.31
C HIS A 180 14.38 -18.54 4.06
N PRO A 181 15.24 -19.36 3.43
CA PRO A 181 14.80 -20.16 2.29
C PRO A 181 13.95 -21.35 2.75
N LEU A 182 13.12 -21.82 1.84
CA LEU A 182 12.47 -23.12 1.92
C LEU A 182 13.36 -24.19 1.28
N THR A 183 13.55 -25.30 1.97
CA THR A 183 14.35 -26.43 1.44
C THR A 183 13.45 -27.46 0.77
N VAL A 184 13.62 -27.67 -0.53
CA VAL A 184 12.93 -28.73 -1.27
C VAL A 184 13.80 -29.98 -1.29
N LEU A 185 13.23 -31.10 -0.87
CA LEU A 185 13.91 -32.39 -0.73
C LEU A 185 13.35 -33.41 -1.74
N SER A 186 14.22 -34.23 -2.33
CA SER A 186 13.84 -35.24 -3.34
C SER A 186 13.46 -36.60 -2.78
N CYS A 187 13.63 -36.83 -1.48
CA CYS A 187 13.52 -38.17 -0.92
C CYS A 187 12.41 -38.26 0.13
N ALA A 188 11.27 -38.78 -0.31
CA ALA A 188 10.22 -39.27 0.56
C ALA A 188 10.52 -40.75 0.87
N GLY A 189 10.81 -41.08 2.13
CA GLY A 189 10.72 -42.48 2.60
C GLY A 189 12.01 -43.31 2.74
N GLU A 190 13.21 -42.74 2.63
CA GLU A 190 14.44 -43.44 3.02
C GLU A 190 14.91 -42.95 4.41
N ALA A 191 15.27 -43.88 5.30
CA ALA A 191 15.77 -43.62 6.65
C ALA A 191 17.07 -42.77 6.71
N THR A 192 17.63 -42.42 5.55
CA THR A 192 18.83 -41.60 5.35
C THR A 192 18.51 -40.16 4.95
N CYS A 193 17.24 -39.83 4.71
CA CYS A 193 16.84 -38.47 4.41
C CYS A 193 16.88 -37.63 5.69
N ALA A 194 17.68 -36.57 5.66
CA ALA A 194 17.94 -35.66 6.77
C ALA A 194 16.73 -34.77 7.16
N TRP A 195 15.52 -35.34 7.19
CA TRP A 195 14.30 -34.71 7.70
C TRP A 195 14.49 -34.20 9.13
N ASP A 196 15.14 -35.01 9.99
CA ASP A 196 15.31 -34.69 11.42
C ASP A 196 16.36 -33.60 11.71
N VAL A 197 17.19 -33.18 10.73
CA VAL A 197 18.26 -32.18 10.97
C VAL A 197 18.07 -30.93 10.11
N LYS A 198 17.55 -31.04 8.88
CA LYS A 198 17.39 -29.89 7.98
C LYS A 198 16.07 -29.15 8.15
N CYS A 199 15.08 -29.75 8.82
CA CYS A 199 13.72 -29.24 8.87
C CYS A 199 13.27 -28.77 10.26
N MET A 200 14.13 -28.89 11.29
CA MET A 200 13.92 -28.29 12.63
C MET A 200 14.28 -26.81 12.69
#